data_AF-A0A1I8GVU2-F1
#
_entry.id   AF-A0A1I8GVU2-F1
#
_cell.length_a   1.000
_cell.length_b   1.000
_cell.length_c   1.000
_cell.angle_alpha   90.00
_cell.angle_beta   90.00
_cell.angle_gamma   90.00
#
_symmetry.space_group_name_H-M   'P 1'
#
loop_
_entity.id
_entity.type
_entity.pdbx_description
1 polymer ?
#
loop_
_entity_poly.entity_id
_entity_poly.type
_entity_poly.pdbx_seq_one_letter_code
_entity_poly.pdbx_strand_id
1 'polypeptide(L)'
;MTPAPSTKTEQDFADCAFGDFWLRKMRTLYKQLDAVGNGYLCLDDMIELPTLLLDAFPKMATESGDTLVKSMIDLWYGFLCTSVDEDDRCHHQLLENDLIESLKRTLNTGFKEHLYEGLVKPLFQAADCDADGLISMLEYKTMMRAFKVPDRDSELIFKLQDTEHKGKIGLETFRAILANYFYSEDEKTGLRVFGPLINYKRPEDFGEVACGPCWEGKMRCMFRRLDIANEGKISCKDFIQIARTLSVRSHLDKQRSNAVMRAILSLWIKFIAVDKDGKHFASITEKEFIKNMRTLINGKFRHEIDQFGWTFFKAVETSGDGYIQLQEYRNIQEAWGVTREEADGFFKVLDLDKDNRISSDEYLTAWCDYFLGEDPHSKYKALFGPVY
;
A
#
# COMPACT_ATOMS: atom_id res chain seq x y z
N MET A 1 -11.54 -2.19 -24.58
CA MET A 1 -12.98 -2.47 -24.43
C MET A 1 -13.32 -2.18 -22.99
N THR A 2 -14.22 -1.25 -22.73
CA THR A 2 -14.74 -0.98 -21.38
C THR A 2 -15.50 -2.20 -20.86
N PRO A 3 -15.41 -2.55 -19.56
CA PRO A 3 -16.23 -3.61 -18.99
C PRO A 3 -17.71 -3.32 -19.25
N ALA A 4 -18.45 -4.31 -19.74
CA ALA A 4 -19.91 -4.23 -19.75
C ALA A 4 -20.43 -4.26 -18.28
N PRO A 5 -21.57 -3.64 -17.98
CA PRO A 5 -22.20 -3.77 -16.67
C PRO A 5 -22.42 -5.25 -16.37
N SER A 6 -21.93 -5.69 -15.22
CA SER A 6 -22.11 -7.06 -14.79
C SER A 6 -23.35 -7.11 -13.90
N THR A 7 -24.27 -8.02 -14.21
CA THR A 7 -25.37 -8.37 -13.31
C THR A 7 -25.07 -9.66 -12.55
N LYS A 8 -23.84 -10.16 -12.63
CA LYS A 8 -23.43 -11.40 -11.98
C LYS A 8 -23.35 -11.20 -10.49
N THR A 9 -24.03 -12.07 -9.76
CA THR A 9 -23.87 -12.25 -8.32
C THR A 9 -22.67 -13.14 -8.05
N GLU A 10 -22.23 -13.21 -6.79
CA GLU A 10 -21.13 -14.07 -6.37
C GLU A 10 -21.40 -15.56 -6.65
N GLN A 11 -22.67 -15.97 -6.70
CA GLN A 11 -23.09 -17.33 -7.03
C GLN A 11 -22.86 -17.68 -8.52
N ASP A 12 -22.81 -16.68 -9.41
CA ASP A 12 -22.59 -16.88 -10.85
C ASP A 12 -21.11 -17.08 -11.21
N PHE A 13 -20.20 -16.78 -10.29
CA PHE A 13 -18.76 -16.97 -10.49
C PHE A 13 -18.36 -18.39 -10.10
N ALA A 14 -17.44 -18.97 -10.89
CA ALA A 14 -16.71 -20.16 -10.45
C ALA A 14 -15.88 -19.84 -9.19
N ASP A 15 -15.38 -20.88 -8.54
CA ASP A 15 -14.44 -20.71 -7.43
C ASP A 15 -13.22 -19.90 -7.88
N CYS A 16 -12.81 -18.96 -7.03
CA CYS A 16 -11.69 -18.08 -7.30
C CYS A 16 -10.40 -18.90 -7.44
N ALA A 17 -9.66 -18.63 -8.52
CA ALA A 17 -8.40 -19.32 -8.82
C ALA A 17 -7.20 -18.69 -8.08
N PHE A 18 -7.39 -17.53 -7.44
CA PHE A 18 -6.38 -16.76 -6.72
C PHE A 18 -5.19 -16.37 -7.61
N GLY A 19 -5.48 -15.94 -8.84
CA GLY A 19 -4.49 -15.49 -9.81
C GLY A 19 -3.84 -14.15 -9.43
N ASP A 20 -2.87 -13.70 -10.24
CA ASP A 20 -2.15 -12.43 -10.04
C ASP A 20 -3.11 -11.24 -9.95
N PHE A 21 -4.12 -11.20 -10.82
CA PHE A 21 -5.11 -10.13 -10.82
C PHE A 21 -5.94 -10.10 -9.52
N TRP A 22 -6.39 -11.26 -9.04
CA TRP A 22 -7.05 -11.38 -7.74
C TRP A 22 -6.14 -10.93 -6.60
N LEU A 23 -4.89 -11.38 -6.58
CA LEU A 23 -3.92 -11.02 -5.54
C LEU A 23 -3.76 -9.50 -5.47
N ARG A 24 -3.58 -8.83 -6.61
CA ARG A 24 -3.42 -7.37 -6.68
C ARG A 24 -4.67 -6.63 -6.21
N LYS A 25 -5.88 -7.13 -6.48
CA LYS A 25 -7.13 -6.61 -5.89
C LYS A 25 -7.10 -6.75 -4.37
N MET A 26 -6.81 -7.91 -3.81
CA MET A 26 -6.85 -8.10 -2.36
C MET A 26 -5.77 -7.29 -1.64
N ARG A 27 -4.59 -7.11 -2.22
CA ARG A 27 -3.56 -6.18 -1.72
C ARG A 27 -4.03 -4.72 -1.70
N THR A 28 -4.77 -4.33 -2.74
CA THR A 28 -5.37 -2.99 -2.82
C THR A 28 -6.44 -2.82 -1.76
N LEU A 29 -7.27 -3.86 -1.55
CA LEU A 29 -8.28 -3.87 -0.49
C LEU A 29 -7.64 -3.76 0.90
N TYR A 30 -6.60 -4.55 1.20
CA TYR A 30 -5.84 -4.48 2.45
C TYR A 30 -5.42 -3.04 2.78
N LYS A 31 -4.81 -2.35 1.81
CA LYS A 31 -4.38 -0.95 1.97
C LYS A 31 -5.54 0.00 2.27
N GLN A 32 -6.71 -0.21 1.67
CA GLN A 32 -7.88 0.63 1.94
C GLN A 32 -8.60 0.28 3.25
N LEU A 33 -8.42 -0.95 3.74
CA LEU A 33 -8.94 -1.37 5.03
C LEU A 33 -8.10 -0.85 6.21
N ASP A 34 -6.81 -0.54 6.01
CA ASP A 34 -5.95 0.09 7.03
C ASP A 34 -6.35 1.57 7.21
N ALA A 35 -7.46 1.76 7.91
CA ALA A 35 -8.08 3.05 8.15
C ALA A 35 -7.19 3.90 9.07
N VAL A 36 -6.61 3.29 10.10
CA VAL A 36 -5.70 3.94 11.04
C VAL A 36 -4.38 4.34 10.36
N GLY A 37 -3.95 3.59 9.35
CA GLY A 37 -2.74 3.86 8.57
C GLY A 37 -1.46 3.45 9.30
N ASN A 38 -1.53 2.39 10.10
CA ASN A 38 -0.42 1.90 10.92
C ASN A 38 0.42 0.82 10.20
N GLY A 39 -0.03 0.33 9.04
CA GLY A 39 0.64 -0.66 8.22
C GLY A 39 0.27 -2.11 8.52
N TYR A 40 -0.72 -2.34 9.40
CA TYR A 40 -1.35 -3.63 9.64
C TYR A 40 -2.87 -3.45 9.77
N LEU A 41 -3.65 -4.53 9.67
CA LEU A 41 -5.06 -4.48 10.06
C LEU A 41 -5.22 -4.98 11.49
N CYS A 42 -6.07 -4.33 12.27
CA CYS A 42 -6.55 -4.85 13.54
C CYS A 42 -8.06 -4.60 13.69
N LEU A 43 -8.63 -5.02 14.83
CA LEU A 43 -10.04 -4.80 15.13
C LEU A 43 -10.42 -3.30 15.14
N ASP A 44 -9.48 -2.41 15.50
CA ASP A 44 -9.72 -0.97 15.50
C ASP A 44 -10.00 -0.45 14.07
N ASP A 45 -9.34 -0.99 13.04
CA ASP A 45 -9.62 -0.62 11.64
C ASP A 45 -11.06 -0.99 11.23
N MET A 46 -11.57 -2.11 11.77
CA MET A 46 -12.93 -2.59 11.51
C MET A 46 -13.99 -1.74 12.21
N ILE A 47 -13.61 -0.94 13.20
CA ILE A 47 -14.47 0.02 13.91
C ILE A 47 -14.32 1.42 13.30
N GLU A 48 -13.11 1.81 12.93
CA GLU A 48 -12.81 3.12 12.35
C GLU A 48 -13.51 3.29 11.00
N LEU A 49 -13.51 2.27 10.13
CA LEU A 49 -14.18 2.34 8.82
C LEU A 49 -15.69 2.65 8.92
N PRO A 50 -16.50 1.91 9.71
CA PRO A 50 -17.87 2.30 10.01
C PRO A 50 -18.01 3.68 10.61
N THR A 51 -17.10 4.08 11.52
CA THR A 51 -17.13 5.41 12.16
C THR A 51 -16.96 6.52 11.12
N LEU A 52 -16.02 6.37 10.19
CA LEU A 52 -15.83 7.30 9.07
C LEU A 52 -17.06 7.38 8.17
N LEU A 53 -17.76 6.26 7.95
CA LEU A 53 -19.01 6.24 7.18
C LEU A 53 -20.15 6.93 7.94
N LEU A 54 -20.28 6.70 9.25
CA LEU A 54 -21.28 7.37 10.09
C LEU A 54 -21.07 8.89 10.12
N ASP A 55 -19.83 9.34 10.23
CA ASP A 55 -19.48 10.76 10.20
C ASP A 55 -19.75 11.39 8.82
N ALA A 56 -19.48 10.64 7.74
CA ALA A 56 -19.74 11.08 6.38
C ALA A 56 -21.25 11.14 6.05
N PHE A 57 -22.06 10.37 6.77
CA PHE A 57 -23.50 10.23 6.60
C PHE A 57 -24.27 10.51 7.90
N PRO A 58 -24.32 11.77 8.36
CA PRO A 58 -24.90 12.12 9.67
C PRO A 58 -26.42 11.89 9.78
N LYS A 59 -27.10 11.56 8.68
CA LYS A 59 -28.52 11.21 8.63
C LYS A 59 -28.78 9.71 8.60
N MET A 60 -27.72 8.89 8.60
CA MET A 60 -27.84 7.43 8.63
C MET A 60 -28.68 7.00 9.84
N ALA A 61 -29.60 6.07 9.63
CA ALA A 61 -30.37 5.50 10.72
C ALA A 61 -29.44 4.77 11.70
N THR A 62 -29.66 4.92 13.00
CA THR A 62 -28.83 4.29 14.05
C THR A 62 -28.74 2.77 13.86
N GLU A 63 -29.85 2.11 13.52
CA GLU A 63 -29.91 0.67 13.27
C GLU A 63 -29.01 0.22 12.09
N SER A 64 -28.90 1.05 11.04
CA SER A 64 -28.01 0.80 9.90
C SER A 64 -26.54 0.92 10.32
N GLY A 65 -26.22 1.91 11.16
CA GLY A 65 -24.88 2.07 11.75
C GLY A 65 -24.46 0.87 12.60
N ASP A 66 -25.32 0.45 13.52
CA ASP A 66 -25.08 -0.70 14.40
C ASP A 66 -24.90 -1.99 13.58
N THR A 67 -25.71 -2.16 12.54
CA THR A 67 -25.61 -3.30 11.62
C THR A 67 -24.28 -3.28 10.86
N LEU A 68 -23.84 -2.12 10.36
CA LEU A 68 -22.57 -1.99 9.66
C LEU A 68 -21.37 -2.32 10.56
N VAL A 69 -21.35 -1.81 11.79
CA VAL A 69 -20.28 -2.10 12.77
C VAL A 69 -20.22 -3.60 13.05
N LYS A 70 -21.38 -4.22 13.34
CA LYS A 70 -21.46 -5.67 13.57
C LYS A 70 -20.94 -6.45 12.36
N SER A 71 -21.35 -6.06 11.15
CA SER A 71 -20.91 -6.69 9.91
C SER A 71 -19.41 -6.62 9.68
N MET A 72 -18.76 -5.50 10.00
CA MET A 72 -17.31 -5.38 9.90
C MET A 72 -16.58 -6.26 10.93
N ILE A 73 -17.14 -6.41 12.14
CA ILE A 73 -16.62 -7.33 13.15
C ILE A 73 -16.81 -8.79 12.71
N ASP A 74 -17.99 -9.16 12.23
CA ASP A 74 -18.26 -10.51 11.70
C ASP A 74 -17.34 -10.84 10.51
N LEU A 75 -17.06 -9.85 9.65
CA LEU A 75 -16.11 -9.96 8.55
C LEU A 75 -14.69 -10.25 9.07
N TRP A 76 -14.24 -9.50 10.07
CA TRP A 76 -12.94 -9.67 10.72
C TRP A 76 -12.75 -11.08 11.30
N TYR A 77 -13.69 -11.49 12.15
CA TYR A 77 -13.61 -12.78 12.83
C TYR A 77 -13.83 -13.95 11.88
N GLY A 78 -14.81 -13.86 10.97
CA GLY A 78 -15.17 -14.98 10.10
C GLY A 78 -14.20 -15.23 8.95
N PHE A 79 -13.56 -14.18 8.43
CA PHE A 79 -12.94 -14.25 7.10
C PHE A 79 -11.56 -13.61 7.01
N LEU A 80 -11.37 -12.40 7.56
CA LEU A 80 -10.10 -11.67 7.39
C LEU A 80 -9.00 -12.19 8.33
N CYS A 81 -9.29 -12.37 9.62
CA CYS A 81 -8.29 -12.68 10.64
C CYS A 81 -8.30 -14.18 11.03
N THR A 82 -8.34 -15.07 10.05
CA THR A 82 -8.42 -16.53 10.28
C THR A 82 -7.07 -17.23 10.33
N SER A 83 -5.96 -16.47 10.40
CA SER A 83 -4.58 -16.98 10.55
C SER A 83 -4.24 -17.38 11.98
N VAL A 84 -5.05 -16.96 12.95
CA VAL A 84 -4.90 -17.24 14.38
C VAL A 84 -6.19 -17.79 14.97
N ASP A 85 -6.07 -18.34 16.17
CA ASP A 85 -7.20 -18.83 16.97
C ASP A 85 -8.16 -17.68 17.28
N GLU A 86 -9.45 -18.00 17.44
CA GLU A 86 -10.52 -17.02 17.58
C GLU A 86 -10.31 -16.06 18.76
N ASP A 87 -9.82 -16.60 19.89
CA ASP A 87 -9.54 -15.84 21.11
C ASP A 87 -8.44 -14.78 20.92
N ASP A 88 -7.52 -14.98 19.96
CA ASP A 88 -6.40 -14.06 19.71
C ASP A 88 -6.76 -12.95 18.71
N ARG A 89 -7.87 -13.08 17.95
CA ARG A 89 -8.23 -12.16 16.86
C ARG A 89 -8.51 -10.73 17.31
N CYS A 90 -8.90 -10.51 18.57
CA CYS A 90 -9.18 -9.18 19.11
C CYS A 90 -7.92 -8.31 19.27
N HIS A 91 -6.74 -8.94 19.41
CA HIS A 91 -5.47 -8.26 19.65
C HIS A 91 -4.46 -8.50 18.53
N HIS A 92 -4.85 -9.26 17.50
CA HIS A 92 -3.96 -9.62 16.41
C HIS A 92 -3.73 -8.44 15.46
N GLN A 93 -2.46 -8.25 15.08
CA GLN A 93 -2.03 -7.34 14.02
C GLN A 93 -1.84 -8.16 12.75
N LEU A 94 -2.84 -8.11 11.88
CA LEU A 94 -2.88 -8.91 10.65
C LEU A 94 -2.07 -8.22 9.55
N LEU A 95 -0.99 -8.88 9.13
CA LEU A 95 -0.17 -8.43 8.00
C LEU A 95 -0.82 -8.82 6.66
N GLU A 96 -0.39 -8.15 5.58
CA GLU A 96 -0.98 -8.34 4.25
C GLU A 96 -0.99 -9.81 3.81
N ASN A 97 0.11 -10.54 3.96
CA ASN A 97 0.16 -11.94 3.52
C ASN A 97 -0.74 -12.86 4.36
N ASP A 98 -0.88 -12.57 5.66
CA ASP A 98 -1.78 -13.34 6.51
C ASP A 98 -3.24 -13.11 6.11
N LEU A 99 -3.60 -11.87 5.75
CA LEU A 99 -4.91 -11.57 5.15
C LEU A 99 -5.10 -12.36 3.85
N ILE A 100 -4.13 -12.34 2.94
CA ILE A 100 -4.22 -13.05 1.66
C ILE A 100 -4.44 -14.55 1.90
N GLU A 101 -3.70 -15.17 2.82
CA GLU A 101 -3.86 -16.59 3.14
C GLU A 101 -5.21 -16.89 3.81
N SER A 102 -5.66 -16.00 4.70
CA SER A 102 -7.00 -16.08 5.29
C SER A 102 -8.11 -16.01 4.24
N LEU A 103 -8.01 -15.08 3.28
CA LEU A 103 -8.94 -14.98 2.17
C LEU A 103 -8.88 -16.21 1.26
N LYS A 104 -7.69 -16.73 0.93
CA LYS A 104 -7.58 -17.98 0.14
C LYS A 104 -8.30 -19.16 0.80
N ARG A 105 -8.24 -19.28 2.13
CA ARG A 105 -8.94 -20.33 2.89
C ARG A 105 -10.45 -20.15 2.91
N THR A 106 -10.92 -18.91 2.88
CA THR A 106 -12.32 -18.59 3.23
C THR A 106 -13.18 -18.14 2.05
N LEU A 107 -12.59 -17.56 0.99
CA LEU A 107 -13.31 -16.90 -0.10
C LEU A 107 -14.22 -17.85 -0.90
N ASN A 108 -13.76 -19.09 -1.13
CA ASN A 108 -14.52 -20.14 -1.83
C ASN A 108 -15.33 -21.02 -0.86
N THR A 109 -15.43 -20.65 0.42
CA THR A 109 -16.27 -21.32 1.41
C THR A 109 -17.40 -20.38 1.84
N GLY A 110 -17.73 -20.33 3.14
CA GLY A 110 -18.84 -19.56 3.70
C GLY A 110 -18.83 -18.06 3.36
N PHE A 111 -17.70 -17.51 2.91
CA PHE A 111 -17.64 -16.11 2.51
C PHE A 111 -18.52 -15.84 1.29
N LYS A 112 -18.63 -16.80 0.37
CA LYS A 112 -19.43 -16.66 -0.84
C LYS A 112 -20.91 -16.50 -0.50
N GLU A 113 -21.41 -17.24 0.47
CA GLU A 113 -22.78 -17.10 0.97
C GLU A 113 -22.93 -15.87 1.87
N HIS A 114 -21.88 -15.49 2.60
CA HIS A 114 -21.89 -14.35 3.52
C HIS A 114 -21.78 -13.00 2.81
N LEU A 115 -21.18 -12.92 1.62
CA LEU A 115 -20.89 -11.65 0.95
C LEU A 115 -22.11 -10.74 0.85
N TYR A 116 -23.26 -11.31 0.46
CA TYR A 116 -24.48 -10.52 0.26
C TYR A 116 -25.07 -10.00 1.57
N GLU A 117 -25.38 -10.91 2.51
CA GLU A 117 -26.05 -10.55 3.77
C GLU A 117 -25.12 -9.84 4.75
N GLY A 118 -23.85 -10.21 4.76
CA GLY A 118 -22.87 -9.78 5.75
C GLY A 118 -22.07 -8.54 5.37
N LEU A 119 -21.93 -8.23 4.07
CA LEU A 119 -21.14 -7.09 3.61
C LEU A 119 -21.91 -6.17 2.67
N VAL A 120 -22.49 -6.69 1.59
CA VAL A 120 -23.15 -5.89 0.55
C VAL A 120 -24.35 -5.13 1.12
N LYS A 121 -25.29 -5.83 1.78
CA LYS A 121 -26.50 -5.19 2.33
C LYS A 121 -26.21 -4.13 3.38
N PRO A 122 -25.39 -4.39 4.42
CA PRO A 122 -25.04 -3.39 5.43
C PRO A 122 -24.38 -2.14 4.82
N LEU A 123 -23.43 -2.31 3.89
CA LEU A 123 -22.80 -1.17 3.21
C LEU A 123 -23.80 -0.39 2.35
N PHE A 124 -24.70 -1.09 1.65
CA PHE A 124 -25.73 -0.44 0.85
C PHE A 124 -26.67 0.40 1.72
N GLN A 125 -27.18 -0.18 2.80
CA GLN A 125 -28.07 0.50 3.75
C GLN A 125 -27.42 1.68 4.46
N ALA A 126 -26.11 1.57 4.73
CA ALA A 126 -25.34 2.69 5.28
C ALA A 126 -25.19 3.83 4.26
N ALA A 127 -25.02 3.51 2.97
CA ALA A 127 -24.86 4.52 1.91
C ALA A 127 -26.19 5.15 1.46
N ASP A 128 -27.30 4.41 1.48
CA ASP A 128 -28.66 4.86 1.12
C ASP A 128 -29.28 5.72 2.24
N CYS A 129 -28.86 6.99 2.31
CA CYS A 129 -29.21 7.90 3.40
C CYS A 129 -30.60 8.54 3.24
N ASP A 130 -31.10 8.64 2.00
CA ASP A 130 -32.46 9.13 1.75
C ASP A 130 -33.51 8.00 1.76
N ALA A 131 -33.06 6.74 1.95
CA ALA A 131 -33.87 5.53 2.06
C ALA A 131 -34.77 5.32 0.85
N ASP A 132 -34.30 5.72 -0.34
CA ASP A 132 -35.04 5.55 -1.58
C ASP A 132 -34.77 4.21 -2.28
N GLY A 133 -33.93 3.37 -1.68
CA GLY A 133 -33.58 2.05 -2.16
C GLY A 133 -32.52 2.08 -3.26
N LEU A 134 -31.84 3.22 -3.47
CA LEU A 134 -30.82 3.42 -4.48
C LEU A 134 -29.63 4.21 -3.90
N ILE A 135 -28.45 4.03 -4.50
CA ILE A 135 -27.27 4.83 -4.19
C ILE A 135 -27.05 5.82 -5.33
N SER A 136 -27.10 7.12 -5.02
CA SER A 136 -26.70 8.19 -5.93
C SER A 136 -25.17 8.25 -6.11
N MET A 137 -24.71 8.93 -7.15
CA MET A 137 -23.27 9.20 -7.36
C MET A 137 -22.62 9.88 -6.15
N LEU A 138 -23.35 10.79 -5.49
CA LEU A 138 -22.84 11.52 -4.32
C LEU A 138 -22.66 10.59 -3.12
N GLU A 139 -23.63 9.72 -2.87
CA GLU A 139 -23.55 8.72 -1.79
C GLU A 139 -22.44 7.72 -2.07
N TYR A 140 -22.35 7.20 -3.30
CA TYR A 140 -21.27 6.28 -3.68
C TYR A 140 -19.89 6.89 -3.44
N LYS A 141 -19.65 8.12 -3.91
CA LYS A 141 -18.39 8.83 -3.67
C LYS A 141 -18.12 9.03 -2.18
N THR A 142 -19.13 9.47 -1.43
CA THR A 142 -19.00 9.73 0.01
C THR A 142 -18.61 8.45 0.76
N MET A 143 -19.23 7.32 0.43
CA MET A 143 -18.87 6.01 0.97
C MET A 143 -17.43 5.62 0.57
N MET A 144 -17.07 5.74 -0.71
CA MET A 144 -15.76 5.33 -1.20
C MET A 144 -14.60 6.18 -0.65
N ARG A 145 -14.86 7.43 -0.22
CA ARG A 145 -13.88 8.26 0.50
C ARG A 145 -13.50 7.69 1.86
N ALA A 146 -14.41 6.99 2.57
CA ALA A 146 -14.08 6.32 3.82
C ALA A 146 -13.02 5.22 3.59
N PHE A 147 -13.08 4.55 2.43
CA PHE A 147 -12.06 3.63 1.94
C PHE A 147 -10.87 4.33 1.26
N LYS A 148 -10.70 5.64 1.44
CA LYS A 148 -9.61 6.46 0.86
C LYS A 148 -9.50 6.36 -0.67
N VAL A 149 -10.59 6.04 -1.37
CA VAL A 149 -10.62 5.97 -2.84
C VAL A 149 -10.89 7.36 -3.41
N PRO A 150 -10.09 7.84 -4.39
CA PRO A 150 -10.32 9.14 -5.02
C PRO A 150 -11.64 9.21 -5.79
N ASP A 151 -12.32 10.36 -5.70
CA ASP A 151 -13.59 10.64 -6.40
C ASP A 151 -13.56 10.25 -7.89
N ARG A 152 -12.46 10.53 -8.59
CA ARG A 152 -12.33 10.23 -10.02
C ARG A 152 -12.52 8.74 -10.32
N ASP A 153 -11.96 7.88 -9.47
CA ASP A 153 -12.01 6.44 -9.68
C ASP A 153 -13.38 5.89 -9.25
N SER A 154 -13.98 6.44 -8.19
CA SER A 154 -15.38 6.14 -7.82
C SER A 154 -16.36 6.51 -8.92
N GLU A 155 -16.23 7.69 -9.53
CA GLU A 155 -17.08 8.14 -10.63
C GLU A 155 -16.94 7.25 -11.87
N LEU A 156 -15.74 6.76 -12.15
CA LEU A 156 -15.51 5.83 -13.25
C LEU A 156 -16.27 4.51 -13.04
N ILE A 157 -16.13 3.90 -11.86
CA ILE A 157 -16.83 2.64 -11.53
C ILE A 157 -18.35 2.84 -11.57
N PHE A 158 -18.85 3.93 -10.97
CA PHE A 158 -20.28 4.22 -10.97
C PHE A 158 -20.83 4.39 -12.39
N LYS A 159 -20.18 5.20 -13.24
CA LYS A 159 -20.61 5.41 -14.64
C LYS A 159 -20.55 4.14 -15.49
N LEU A 160 -19.62 3.23 -15.19
CA LEU A 160 -19.54 1.94 -15.88
C LEU A 160 -20.74 1.03 -15.54
N GLN A 161 -21.34 1.18 -14.36
CA GLN A 161 -22.47 0.35 -13.92
C GLN A 161 -23.83 1.02 -14.11
N ASP A 162 -23.92 2.35 -14.06
CA ASP A 162 -25.13 3.13 -14.38
C ASP A 162 -25.33 3.25 -15.90
N THR A 163 -25.58 2.12 -16.56
CA THR A 163 -25.74 2.06 -18.02
C THR A 163 -27.09 2.56 -18.52
N GLU A 164 -28.08 2.61 -17.66
CA GLU A 164 -29.37 3.22 -17.95
C GLU A 164 -29.34 4.75 -17.72
N HIS A 165 -28.21 5.30 -17.29
CA HIS A 165 -27.98 6.73 -17.00
C HIS A 165 -29.06 7.33 -16.10
N LYS A 166 -29.47 6.58 -15.08
CA LYS A 166 -30.47 7.00 -14.10
C LYS A 166 -29.86 7.85 -12.98
N GLY A 167 -28.53 7.96 -12.92
CA GLY A 167 -27.80 8.70 -11.89
C GLY A 167 -27.80 8.01 -10.52
N LYS A 168 -28.32 6.79 -10.45
CA LYS A 168 -28.52 6.00 -9.23
C LYS A 168 -28.33 4.51 -9.54
N ILE A 169 -27.74 3.76 -8.61
CA ILE A 169 -27.57 2.30 -8.72
C ILE A 169 -28.35 1.58 -7.61
N GLY A 170 -29.02 0.48 -7.95
CA GLY A 170 -29.76 -0.33 -6.97
C GLY A 170 -28.91 -1.40 -6.29
N LEU A 171 -29.49 -2.06 -5.28
CA LEU A 171 -28.82 -3.09 -4.47
C LEU A 171 -28.20 -4.22 -5.30
N GLU A 172 -28.90 -4.74 -6.31
CA GLU A 172 -28.37 -5.83 -7.15
C GLU A 172 -27.16 -5.40 -7.99
N THR A 173 -27.15 -4.14 -8.46
CA THR A 173 -25.99 -3.59 -9.18
C THR A 173 -24.81 -3.41 -8.22
N PHE A 174 -25.07 -2.91 -7.01
CA PHE A 174 -24.05 -2.77 -5.98
C PHE A 174 -23.47 -4.13 -5.54
N ARG A 175 -24.32 -5.15 -5.42
CA ARG A 175 -23.91 -6.55 -5.19
C ARG A 175 -22.98 -7.04 -6.29
N ALA A 176 -23.37 -6.83 -7.56
CA ALA A 176 -22.56 -7.27 -8.68
C ALA A 176 -21.19 -6.58 -8.76
N ILE A 177 -21.10 -5.31 -8.34
CA ILE A 177 -19.83 -4.59 -8.21
C ILE A 177 -18.87 -5.33 -7.26
N LEU A 178 -19.34 -5.65 -6.05
CA LEU A 178 -18.52 -6.33 -5.04
C LEU A 178 -18.25 -7.80 -5.40
N ALA A 179 -19.24 -8.53 -5.94
CA ALA A 179 -19.05 -9.88 -6.43
C ALA A 179 -17.97 -9.95 -7.53
N ASN A 180 -18.03 -9.04 -8.50
CA ASN A 180 -17.00 -8.93 -9.54
C ASN A 180 -15.63 -8.62 -8.93
N TYR A 181 -15.56 -7.71 -7.97
CA TYR A 181 -14.31 -7.38 -7.28
C TYR A 181 -13.68 -8.59 -6.59
N PHE A 182 -14.45 -9.41 -5.89
CA PHE A 182 -13.89 -10.56 -5.18
C PHE A 182 -13.62 -11.77 -6.07
N TYR A 183 -14.43 -12.04 -7.10
CA TYR A 183 -14.40 -13.31 -7.84
C TYR A 183 -14.00 -13.22 -9.31
N SER A 184 -14.05 -12.05 -9.96
CA SER A 184 -13.65 -11.95 -11.37
C SER A 184 -12.13 -11.98 -11.54
N GLU A 185 -11.62 -12.97 -12.27
CA GLU A 185 -10.20 -13.08 -12.67
C GLU A 185 -9.91 -12.43 -14.04
N ASP A 186 -10.93 -11.86 -14.69
CA ASP A 186 -10.75 -11.24 -16.00
C ASP A 186 -10.20 -9.82 -15.85
N GLU A 187 -8.93 -9.60 -16.18
CA GLU A 187 -8.32 -8.27 -16.15
C GLU A 187 -9.01 -7.23 -17.06
N LYS A 188 -9.70 -7.68 -18.12
CA LYS A 188 -10.37 -6.79 -19.08
C LYS A 188 -11.72 -6.30 -18.57
N THR A 189 -12.43 -7.11 -17.80
CA THR A 189 -13.79 -6.82 -17.33
C THR A 189 -13.90 -6.71 -15.80
N GLY A 190 -12.84 -7.05 -15.08
CA GLY A 190 -12.73 -6.99 -13.64
C GLY A 190 -12.70 -5.54 -13.13
N LEU A 191 -13.58 -5.25 -12.17
CA LEU A 191 -13.70 -3.91 -11.60
C LEU A 191 -12.57 -3.64 -10.60
N ARG A 192 -12.04 -2.42 -10.64
CA ARG A 192 -11.03 -1.90 -9.72
C ARG A 192 -11.71 -0.99 -8.69
N VAL A 193 -12.59 -1.58 -7.88
CA VAL A 193 -13.53 -0.86 -7.00
C VAL A 193 -12.79 0.01 -5.99
N PHE A 194 -11.70 -0.49 -5.41
CA PHE A 194 -10.94 0.16 -4.34
C PHE A 194 -9.76 1.00 -4.86
N GLY A 195 -9.80 1.43 -6.12
CA GLY A 195 -8.80 2.27 -6.76
C GLY A 195 -7.79 1.50 -7.63
N PRO A 196 -6.71 2.17 -8.08
CA PRO A 196 -5.66 1.56 -8.88
C PRO A 196 -5.03 0.37 -8.18
N LEU A 197 -4.81 -0.71 -8.93
CA LEU A 197 -4.22 -1.92 -8.38
C LEU A 197 -2.75 -1.70 -8.05
N ILE A 198 -2.30 -2.26 -6.93
CA ILE A 198 -0.89 -2.31 -6.57
C ILE A 198 -0.19 -3.36 -7.44
N ASN A 199 0.93 -3.01 -8.08
CA ASN A 199 1.57 -3.82 -9.13
C ASN A 199 3.00 -4.27 -8.83
N TYR A 200 3.55 -3.91 -7.68
CA TYR A 200 4.88 -4.34 -7.28
C TYR A 200 4.84 -5.61 -6.42
N LYS A 201 5.91 -6.42 -6.52
CA LYS A 201 6.10 -7.60 -5.67
C LYS A 201 6.31 -7.19 -4.22
N ARG A 202 5.59 -7.84 -3.31
CA ARG A 202 5.84 -7.71 -1.86
C ARG A 202 7.12 -8.42 -1.46
N PRO A 203 7.71 -8.05 -0.31
CA PRO A 203 8.90 -8.73 0.18
C PRO A 203 8.78 -10.26 0.22
N GLU A 204 7.61 -10.78 0.57
CA GLU A 204 7.33 -12.22 0.71
C GLU A 204 7.15 -12.94 -0.62
N ASP A 205 6.95 -12.22 -1.73
CA ASP A 205 6.95 -12.80 -3.08
C ASP A 205 8.36 -13.18 -3.55
N PHE A 206 9.40 -12.69 -2.87
CA PHE A 206 10.80 -13.04 -3.14
C PHE A 206 11.22 -14.21 -2.24
N GLY A 207 12.03 -15.12 -2.79
CA GLY A 207 12.62 -16.21 -2.02
C GLY A 207 13.62 -15.72 -0.94
N GLU A 208 14.14 -16.68 -0.18
CA GLU A 208 15.26 -16.42 0.72
C GLU A 208 16.45 -15.86 -0.07
N VAL A 209 17.08 -14.82 0.47
CA VAL A 209 18.18 -14.11 -0.20
C VAL A 209 19.50 -14.73 0.26
N ALA A 210 20.31 -15.28 -0.63
CA ALA A 210 21.61 -15.88 -0.28
C ALA A 210 22.62 -14.86 0.27
N CYS A 211 22.41 -13.57 -0.01
CA CYS A 211 23.24 -12.45 0.43
C CYS A 211 24.68 -12.57 -0.08
N GLY A 212 24.82 -12.97 -1.35
CA GLY A 212 26.10 -13.11 -2.04
C GLY A 212 26.79 -11.77 -2.37
N PRO A 213 27.92 -11.79 -3.12
CA PRO A 213 28.70 -10.58 -3.41
C PRO A 213 27.91 -9.45 -4.08
N CYS A 214 26.97 -9.77 -4.97
CA CYS A 214 26.11 -8.78 -5.61
C CYS A 214 25.24 -8.05 -4.58
N TRP A 215 24.60 -8.80 -3.68
CA TRP A 215 23.77 -8.24 -2.61
C TRP A 215 24.61 -7.41 -1.61
N GLU A 216 25.77 -7.92 -1.19
CA GLU A 216 26.66 -7.14 -0.31
C GLU A 216 27.14 -5.85 -0.98
N GLY A 217 27.45 -5.89 -2.27
CA GLY A 217 27.82 -4.70 -3.05
C GLY A 217 26.74 -3.62 -3.00
N LYS A 218 25.48 -4.00 -3.16
CA LYS A 218 24.32 -3.10 -2.98
C LYS A 218 24.30 -2.50 -1.57
N MET A 219 24.40 -3.32 -0.53
CA MET A 219 24.35 -2.79 0.85
C MET A 219 25.53 -1.88 1.18
N ARG A 220 26.74 -2.19 0.71
CA ARG A 220 27.91 -1.31 0.83
C ARG A 220 27.72 0.00 0.08
N CYS A 221 27.14 -0.04 -1.12
CA CYS A 221 26.81 1.16 -1.88
C CYS A 221 25.85 2.05 -1.10
N MET A 222 24.74 1.49 -0.60
CA MET A 222 23.78 2.23 0.22
C MET A 222 24.42 2.81 1.49
N PHE A 223 25.26 2.04 2.18
CA PHE A 223 25.98 2.53 3.36
C PHE A 223 26.81 3.78 3.05
N ARG A 224 27.63 3.74 2.00
CA ARG A 224 28.45 4.88 1.57
C ARG A 224 27.63 6.10 1.20
N ARG A 225 26.43 5.91 0.62
CA ARG A 225 25.52 7.00 0.25
C ARG A 225 24.83 7.64 1.44
N LEU A 226 24.69 6.90 2.54
CA LEU A 226 24.09 7.40 3.78
C LEU A 226 25.13 7.99 4.76
N ASP A 227 26.41 7.59 4.67
CA ASP A 227 27.52 8.18 5.43
C ASP A 227 28.00 9.49 4.77
N ILE A 228 27.16 10.53 4.86
CA ILE A 228 27.41 11.83 4.23
C ILE A 228 28.65 12.52 4.81
N ALA A 229 28.90 12.36 6.11
CA ALA A 229 30.08 12.90 6.77
C ALA A 229 31.37 12.13 6.45
N ASN A 230 31.28 10.95 5.83
CA ASN A 230 32.39 10.05 5.51
C ASN A 230 33.22 9.71 6.76
N GLU A 231 32.53 9.43 7.87
CA GLU A 231 33.15 9.09 9.16
C GLU A 231 33.39 7.58 9.32
N GLY A 232 33.00 6.77 8.32
CA GLY A 232 33.02 5.31 8.38
C GLY A 232 31.88 4.73 9.23
N LYS A 233 30.89 5.55 9.57
CA LYS A 233 29.72 5.21 10.38
C LYS A 233 28.56 6.15 10.01
N ILE A 234 27.35 5.61 10.01
CA ILE A 234 26.13 6.39 9.79
C ILE A 234 25.58 6.82 11.15
N SER A 235 25.16 8.07 11.27
CA SER A 235 24.54 8.63 12.47
C SER A 235 23.29 9.45 12.16
N CYS A 236 22.56 9.84 13.20
CA CYS A 236 21.43 10.77 13.07
C CYS A 236 21.83 12.10 12.37
N LYS A 237 23.08 12.55 12.51
CA LYS A 237 23.55 13.81 11.89
C LYS A 237 23.51 13.73 10.36
N ASP A 238 23.85 12.58 9.78
CA ASP A 238 23.82 12.36 8.34
C ASP A 238 22.40 12.52 7.79
N PHE A 239 21.42 11.92 8.48
CA PHE A 239 20.00 12.04 8.14
C PHE A 239 19.48 13.47 8.28
N ILE A 240 19.88 14.20 9.33
CA ILE A 240 19.55 15.64 9.47
C ILE A 240 20.13 16.44 8.29
N GLN A 241 21.35 16.13 7.86
CA GLN A 241 21.99 16.81 6.73
C GLN A 241 21.28 16.50 5.41
N ILE A 242 20.88 15.25 5.17
CA ILE A 242 20.06 14.86 4.01
C ILE A 242 18.76 15.66 3.99
N ALA A 243 18.00 15.66 5.10
CA ALA A 243 16.72 16.36 5.18
C ALA A 243 16.85 17.88 4.96
N ARG A 244 17.89 18.51 5.51
CA ARG A 244 18.19 19.94 5.28
C ARG A 244 18.53 20.21 3.82
N THR A 245 19.35 19.36 3.22
CA THR A 245 19.75 19.49 1.81
C THR A 245 18.54 19.40 0.90
N LEU A 246 17.69 18.39 1.09
CA LEU A 246 16.42 18.26 0.36
C LEU A 246 15.53 19.49 0.52
N SER A 247 15.34 19.93 1.76
CA SER A 247 14.49 21.09 2.05
C SER A 247 14.95 22.37 1.34
N VAL A 248 16.25 22.62 1.35
CA VAL A 248 16.85 23.80 0.69
C VAL A 248 16.78 23.68 -0.83
N ARG A 249 17.14 22.52 -1.40
CA ARG A 249 17.17 22.31 -2.85
C ARG A 249 15.78 22.28 -3.49
N SER A 250 14.79 21.76 -2.79
CA SER A 250 13.40 21.75 -3.24
C SER A 250 12.66 23.05 -2.91
N HIS A 251 13.34 24.05 -2.31
CA HIS A 251 12.74 25.33 -1.91
C HIS A 251 11.45 25.17 -1.08
N LEU A 252 11.47 24.22 -0.14
CA LEU A 252 10.29 23.89 0.65
C LEU A 252 9.98 24.98 1.67
N ASP A 253 8.69 25.22 1.89
CA ASP A 253 8.25 25.99 3.04
C ASP A 253 8.50 25.22 4.37
N LYS A 254 8.33 25.92 5.48
CA LYS A 254 8.57 25.37 6.82
C LYS A 254 7.74 24.11 7.11
N GLN A 255 6.50 24.03 6.64
CA GLN A 255 5.62 22.89 6.90
C GLN A 255 6.14 21.64 6.16
N ARG A 256 6.42 21.79 4.86
CA ARG A 256 6.98 20.71 4.02
C ARG A 256 8.39 20.31 4.46
N SER A 257 9.26 21.26 4.80
CA SER A 257 10.57 20.94 5.39
C SER A 257 10.46 20.12 6.67
N ASN A 258 9.50 20.44 7.54
CA ASN A 258 9.27 19.66 8.76
C ASN A 258 8.75 18.25 8.46
N ALA A 259 7.88 18.10 7.44
CA ALA A 259 7.41 16.79 7.01
C ALA A 259 8.56 15.93 6.47
N VAL A 260 9.40 16.47 5.59
CA VAL A 260 10.61 15.80 5.09
C VAL A 260 11.56 15.42 6.23
N MET A 261 11.82 16.34 7.17
CA MET A 261 12.66 16.07 8.34
C MET A 261 12.11 14.90 9.18
N ARG A 262 10.79 14.85 9.42
CA ARG A 262 10.17 13.74 10.15
C ARG A 262 10.29 12.42 9.39
N ALA A 263 10.04 12.42 8.08
CA ALA A 263 10.14 11.22 7.27
C ALA A 263 11.58 10.68 7.25
N ILE A 264 12.57 11.54 7.00
CA ILE A 264 13.99 11.16 6.99
C ILE A 264 14.46 10.68 8.37
N LEU A 265 14.07 11.34 9.46
CA LEU A 265 14.41 10.86 10.81
C LEU A 265 13.69 9.55 11.17
N SER A 266 12.49 9.33 10.64
CA SER A 266 11.81 8.05 10.78
C SER A 266 12.59 6.93 10.11
N LEU A 267 13.22 7.19 8.96
CA LEU A 267 14.11 6.21 8.32
C LEU A 267 15.26 5.80 9.26
N TRP A 268 15.92 6.80 9.86
CA TRP A 268 17.00 6.57 10.82
C TRP A 268 16.52 5.71 11.99
N ILE A 269 15.45 6.13 12.67
CA ILE A 269 14.99 5.49 13.91
C ILE A 269 14.44 4.09 13.66
N LYS A 270 13.58 3.91 12.64
CA LYS A 270 12.85 2.66 12.43
C LYS A 270 13.62 1.59 11.66
N PHE A 271 14.51 1.96 10.74
CA PHE A 271 15.10 0.99 9.80
C PHE A 271 16.63 0.90 9.86
N ILE A 272 17.32 1.96 10.30
CA ILE A 272 18.79 2.01 10.26
C ILE A 272 19.40 1.81 11.64
N ALA A 273 18.92 2.56 12.62
CA ALA A 273 19.50 2.67 13.95
C ALA A 273 18.90 1.68 14.94
N VAL A 274 18.33 0.58 14.47
CA VAL A 274 17.68 -0.43 15.29
C VAL A 274 18.09 -1.81 14.80
N ASP A 275 18.27 -2.77 15.72
CA ASP A 275 18.45 -4.18 15.37
C ASP A 275 17.16 -4.98 15.53
N LYS A 276 17.25 -6.29 15.23
CA LYS A 276 16.14 -7.24 15.35
C LYS A 276 15.54 -7.34 16.76
N ASP A 277 16.28 -6.92 17.78
CA ASP A 277 15.89 -7.01 19.18
C ASP A 277 15.34 -5.64 19.67
N GLY A 278 15.18 -4.67 18.78
CA GLY A 278 14.68 -3.33 19.08
C GLY A 278 15.71 -2.41 19.74
N LYS A 279 16.99 -2.82 19.82
CA LYS A 279 18.02 -1.99 20.43
C LYS A 279 18.39 -0.85 19.49
N HIS A 280 18.33 0.37 20.01
CA HIS A 280 18.75 1.55 19.27
C HIS A 280 20.25 1.85 19.37
N PHE A 281 20.83 2.31 18.26
CA PHE A 281 22.24 2.68 18.15
C PHE A 281 22.40 4.19 17.92
N ALA A 282 23.41 4.80 18.54
CA ALA A 282 23.74 6.20 18.28
C ALA A 282 24.44 6.39 16.91
N SER A 283 25.13 5.36 16.43
CA SER A 283 25.77 5.27 15.12
C SER A 283 25.91 3.81 14.71
N ILE A 284 25.99 3.56 13.41
CA ILE A 284 26.08 2.22 12.81
C ILE A 284 27.31 2.13 11.91
N THR A 285 28.17 1.13 12.12
CA THR A 285 29.30 0.82 11.21
C THR A 285 28.83 0.03 9.98
N GLU A 286 29.63 -0.02 8.91
CA GLU A 286 29.29 -0.80 7.70
C GLU A 286 28.98 -2.26 8.02
N LYS A 287 29.79 -2.88 8.90
CA LYS A 287 29.60 -4.27 9.31
C LYS A 287 28.27 -4.49 10.05
N GLU A 288 27.91 -3.59 10.95
CA GLU A 288 26.63 -3.64 11.66
C GLU A 288 25.46 -3.41 10.72
N PHE A 289 25.57 -2.44 9.82
CA PHE A 289 24.56 -2.15 8.80
C PHE A 289 24.26 -3.39 7.95
N ILE A 290 25.28 -4.01 7.36
CA ILE A 290 25.12 -5.20 6.52
C ILE A 290 24.53 -6.36 7.33
N LYS A 291 24.99 -6.57 8.57
CA LYS A 291 24.45 -7.63 9.45
C LYS A 291 22.97 -7.40 9.78
N ASN A 292 22.58 -6.17 10.09
CA ASN A 292 21.21 -5.81 10.38
C ASN A 292 20.32 -6.00 9.15
N MET A 293 20.77 -5.54 7.97
CA MET A 293 20.04 -5.72 6.71
C MET A 293 19.86 -7.21 6.36
N ARG A 294 20.90 -8.05 6.51
CA ARG A 294 20.78 -9.52 6.33
C ARG A 294 19.70 -10.12 7.22
N THR A 295 19.67 -9.68 8.48
CA THR A 295 18.69 -10.17 9.46
C THR A 295 17.27 -9.69 9.15
N LEU A 296 17.14 -8.45 8.69
CA LEU A 296 15.86 -7.87 8.30
C LEU A 296 15.25 -8.64 7.13
N ILE A 297 16.01 -8.80 6.03
CA ILE A 297 15.46 -9.39 4.81
C ILE A 297 15.11 -10.88 4.97
N ASN A 298 15.90 -11.68 5.68
CA ASN A 298 15.60 -13.11 5.86
C ASN A 298 14.95 -13.43 7.22
N GLY A 299 14.45 -12.42 7.93
CA GLY A 299 13.87 -12.55 9.26
C GLY A 299 12.38 -12.26 9.30
N LYS A 300 11.82 -12.30 10.52
CA LYS A 300 10.40 -12.05 10.79
C LYS A 300 9.90 -10.65 10.42
N PHE A 301 10.82 -9.68 10.26
CA PHE A 301 10.52 -8.29 9.92
C PHE A 301 10.69 -8.01 8.42
N ARG A 302 10.75 -9.04 7.57
CA ARG A 302 10.94 -8.88 6.12
C ARG A 302 9.92 -7.94 5.48
N HIS A 303 8.67 -7.99 5.94
CA HIS A 303 7.59 -7.11 5.48
C HIS A 303 7.97 -5.63 5.59
N GLU A 304 8.72 -5.22 6.62
CA GLU A 304 9.16 -3.83 6.83
C GLU A 304 10.00 -3.25 5.69
N ILE A 305 10.54 -4.07 4.77
CA ILE A 305 11.26 -3.59 3.59
C ILE A 305 10.36 -2.70 2.72
N ASP A 306 9.07 -2.99 2.61
CA ASP A 306 8.17 -2.17 1.81
C ASP A 306 7.79 -0.86 2.54
N GLN A 307 7.56 -0.90 3.86
CA GLN A 307 7.32 0.28 4.69
C GLN A 307 8.55 1.20 4.70
N PHE A 308 9.74 0.61 4.70
CA PHE A 308 10.99 1.34 4.54
C PHE A 308 11.02 2.09 3.21
N GLY A 309 10.67 1.43 2.11
CA GLY A 309 10.56 2.05 0.79
C GLY A 309 9.50 3.14 0.73
N TRP A 310 8.33 2.93 1.32
CA TRP A 310 7.24 3.91 1.37
C TRP A 310 7.62 5.16 2.17
N THR A 311 8.29 4.98 3.31
CA THR A 311 8.79 6.11 4.11
C THR A 311 9.82 6.91 3.32
N PHE A 312 10.62 6.23 2.52
CA PHE A 312 11.58 6.85 1.63
C PHE A 312 10.90 7.65 0.52
N PHE A 313 9.94 7.02 -0.16
CA PHE A 313 9.15 7.63 -1.22
C PHE A 313 8.51 8.93 -0.74
N LYS A 314 7.85 8.91 0.43
CA LYS A 314 7.23 10.11 1.04
C LYS A 314 8.24 11.20 1.43
N ALA A 315 9.50 10.84 1.69
CA ALA A 315 10.53 11.82 2.00
C ALA A 315 11.05 12.54 0.74
N VAL A 316 10.99 11.86 -0.41
CA VAL A 316 11.46 12.37 -1.71
C VAL A 316 10.33 13.06 -2.50
N GLU A 317 9.11 12.54 -2.43
CA GLU A 317 7.90 13.13 -3.02
C GLU A 317 7.46 14.33 -2.18
N THR A 318 7.99 15.51 -2.51
CA THR A 318 7.81 16.73 -1.71
C THR A 318 6.67 17.62 -2.22
N SER A 319 6.16 17.32 -3.42
CA SER A 319 5.08 18.05 -4.07
C SER A 319 3.70 17.70 -3.50
N GLY A 320 3.54 16.49 -2.98
CA GLY A 320 2.29 15.93 -2.46
C GLY A 320 1.34 15.43 -3.54
N ASP A 321 1.79 15.30 -4.80
CA ASP A 321 0.96 14.85 -5.93
C ASP A 321 0.92 13.32 -6.10
N GLY A 322 1.69 12.59 -5.28
CA GLY A 322 1.79 11.14 -5.31
C GLY A 322 2.80 10.58 -6.32
N TYR A 323 3.61 11.42 -6.97
CA TYR A 323 4.62 11.02 -7.94
C TYR A 323 5.94 11.74 -7.70
N ILE A 324 7.06 11.01 -7.75
CA ILE A 324 8.38 11.64 -7.70
C ILE A 324 8.69 12.24 -9.07
N GLN A 325 8.79 13.56 -9.11
CA GLN A 325 9.18 14.30 -10.31
C GLN A 325 10.70 14.21 -10.55
N LEU A 326 11.16 14.39 -11.80
CA LEU A 326 12.59 14.32 -12.13
C LEU A 326 13.46 15.24 -11.26
N GLN A 327 12.98 16.46 -10.98
CA GLN A 327 13.73 17.39 -10.15
C GLN A 327 13.83 16.94 -8.69
N GLU A 328 12.79 16.31 -8.15
CA GLU A 328 12.80 15.75 -6.80
C GLU A 328 13.74 14.55 -6.71
N TYR A 329 13.71 13.67 -7.72
CA TYR A 329 14.65 12.56 -7.83
C TYR A 329 16.10 13.03 -7.91
N ARG A 330 16.40 14.07 -8.71
CA ARG A 330 17.74 14.69 -8.74
C ARG A 330 18.16 15.22 -7.38
N ASN A 331 17.27 15.92 -6.68
CA ASN A 331 17.59 16.54 -5.40
C ASN A 331 18.04 15.50 -4.35
N ILE A 332 17.41 14.32 -4.31
CA ILE A 332 17.83 13.25 -3.41
C ILE A 332 19.11 12.55 -3.87
N GLN A 333 19.26 12.28 -5.16
CA GLN A 333 20.46 11.62 -5.70
C GLN A 333 21.71 12.48 -5.49
N GLU A 334 21.61 13.79 -5.71
CA GLU A 334 22.69 14.74 -5.44
C GLU A 334 23.00 14.85 -3.94
N ALA A 335 21.99 14.71 -3.07
CA ALA A 335 22.20 14.65 -1.61
C ALA A 335 23.01 13.41 -1.20
N TRP A 336 23.04 12.36 -2.02
CA TRP A 336 23.90 11.19 -1.86
C TRP A 336 25.19 11.24 -2.70
N GLY A 337 25.49 12.40 -3.31
CA GLY A 337 26.67 12.56 -4.15
C GLY A 337 26.63 11.76 -5.45
N VAL A 338 25.44 11.50 -6.00
CA VAL A 338 25.24 10.98 -7.36
C VAL A 338 25.13 12.16 -8.32
N THR A 339 25.72 12.03 -9.52
CA THR A 339 25.70 13.11 -10.52
C THR A 339 24.32 13.27 -11.15
N ARG A 340 24.03 14.43 -11.74
CA ARG A 340 22.75 14.66 -12.42
C ARG A 340 22.56 13.73 -13.60
N GLU A 341 23.63 13.48 -14.35
CA GLU A 341 23.61 12.62 -15.54
C GLU A 341 23.27 11.17 -15.15
N GLU A 342 23.84 10.67 -14.06
CA GLU A 342 23.51 9.36 -13.52
C GLU A 342 22.06 9.31 -12.99
N ALA A 343 21.63 10.34 -12.25
CA ALA A 343 20.27 10.45 -11.74
C ALA A 343 19.24 10.44 -12.89
N ASP A 344 19.47 11.19 -13.96
CA ASP A 344 18.61 11.21 -15.15
C ASP A 344 18.55 9.85 -15.85
N GLY A 345 19.69 9.15 -15.89
CA GLY A 345 19.76 7.79 -16.41
C GLY A 345 18.89 6.82 -15.61
N PHE A 346 19.01 6.85 -14.27
CA PHE A 346 18.21 5.99 -13.39
C PHE A 346 16.74 6.36 -13.35
N PHE A 347 16.39 7.64 -13.43
CA PHE A 347 15.01 8.08 -13.52
C PHE A 347 14.28 7.38 -14.68
N LYS A 348 14.92 7.32 -15.86
CA LYS A 348 14.39 6.61 -17.04
C LYS A 348 14.30 5.10 -16.88
N VAL A 349 15.08 4.51 -15.97
CA VAL A 349 15.02 3.08 -15.65
C VAL A 349 13.83 2.78 -14.72
N LEU A 350 13.51 3.73 -13.83
CA LEU A 350 12.39 3.64 -12.88
C LEU A 350 11.05 3.97 -13.54
N ASP A 351 11.01 4.97 -14.42
CA ASP A 351 9.83 5.37 -15.20
C ASP A 351 9.54 4.31 -16.29
N LEU A 352 8.72 3.32 -15.95
CA LEU A 352 8.42 2.16 -16.78
C LEU A 352 7.40 2.48 -17.87
N ASP A 353 6.40 3.30 -17.54
CA ASP A 353 5.34 3.67 -18.46
C ASP A 353 5.66 4.92 -19.30
N LYS A 354 6.78 5.61 -18.99
CA LYS A 354 7.35 6.75 -19.70
C LYS A 354 6.48 8.00 -19.61
N ASP A 355 5.76 8.19 -18.51
CA ASP A 355 4.96 9.37 -18.26
C ASP A 355 5.75 10.54 -17.64
N ASN A 356 7.08 10.39 -17.49
CA ASN A 356 8.05 11.36 -16.98
C ASN A 356 7.91 11.71 -15.48
N ARG A 357 7.33 10.80 -14.71
CA ARG A 357 7.23 10.87 -13.25
C ARG A 357 7.30 9.44 -12.70
N ILE A 358 7.74 9.26 -11.46
CA ILE A 358 7.87 7.93 -10.86
C ILE A 358 6.72 7.73 -9.89
N SER A 359 5.84 6.77 -10.19
CA SER A 359 4.80 6.33 -9.28
C SER A 359 5.37 5.57 -8.08
N SER A 360 4.58 5.43 -7.01
CA SER A 360 4.97 4.60 -5.86
C SER A 360 5.23 3.14 -6.24
N ASP A 361 4.47 2.59 -7.19
CA ASP A 361 4.62 1.20 -7.63
C ASP A 361 5.94 0.97 -8.37
N GLU A 362 6.33 1.89 -9.25
CA GLU A 362 7.61 1.84 -9.95
C GLU A 362 8.78 1.97 -8.98
N TYR A 363 8.69 2.92 -8.05
CA TYR A 363 9.70 3.10 -7.01
C TYR A 363 9.84 1.86 -6.13
N LEU A 364 8.73 1.30 -5.65
CA LEU A 364 8.74 0.13 -4.76
C LEU A 364 9.11 -1.16 -5.47
N THR A 365 8.84 -1.27 -6.78
CA THR A 365 9.37 -2.37 -7.60
C THR A 365 10.89 -2.35 -7.58
N ALA A 366 11.50 -1.19 -7.81
CA ALA A 366 12.95 -1.05 -7.78
C ALA A 366 13.53 -1.21 -6.37
N TRP A 367 12.82 -0.69 -5.35
CA TRP A 367 13.20 -0.82 -3.95
C TRP A 367 13.24 -2.27 -3.50
N CYS A 368 12.15 -3.02 -3.67
CA CYS A 368 12.10 -4.43 -3.28
C CYS A 368 13.15 -5.25 -4.04
N ASP A 369 13.34 -5.03 -5.35
CA ASP A 369 14.40 -5.71 -6.10
C ASP A 369 15.82 -5.36 -5.59
N TYR A 370 16.04 -4.10 -5.21
CA TYR A 370 17.31 -3.67 -4.64
C TYR A 370 17.65 -4.42 -3.34
N PHE A 371 16.67 -4.65 -2.46
CA PHE A 371 16.92 -5.36 -1.19
C PHE A 371 16.85 -6.89 -1.32
N LEU A 372 16.02 -7.41 -2.23
CA LEU A 372 15.60 -8.82 -2.23
C LEU A 372 15.93 -9.57 -3.52
N GLY A 373 16.22 -8.87 -4.62
CA GLY A 373 16.68 -9.46 -5.86
C GLY A 373 18.17 -9.82 -5.82
N GLU A 374 18.55 -10.96 -6.42
CA GLU A 374 19.95 -11.40 -6.51
C GLU A 374 20.51 -11.41 -7.93
N ASP A 375 19.73 -11.01 -8.94
CA ASP A 375 20.20 -10.91 -10.33
C ASP A 375 21.27 -9.81 -10.48
N PRO A 376 22.53 -10.15 -10.81
CA PRO A 376 23.60 -9.17 -11.03
C PRO A 376 23.37 -8.26 -12.25
N HIS A 377 22.45 -8.64 -13.14
CA HIS A 377 22.06 -7.88 -14.31
C HIS A 377 20.77 -7.07 -14.10
N SER A 378 20.18 -7.10 -12.90
CA SER A 378 19.02 -6.28 -12.60
C SER A 378 19.32 -4.80 -12.87
N LYS A 379 18.40 -4.16 -13.59
CA LYS A 379 18.43 -2.72 -13.86
C LYS A 379 18.27 -1.88 -12.59
N TYR A 380 17.73 -2.46 -11.51
CA TYR A 380 17.51 -1.76 -10.24
C TYR A 380 18.68 -1.87 -9.26
N LYS A 381 19.75 -2.61 -9.60
CA LYS A 381 20.91 -2.82 -8.71
C LYS A 381 21.64 -1.54 -8.30
N ALA A 382 21.41 -0.44 -9.02
CA ALA A 382 22.07 0.84 -8.81
C ALA A 382 21.07 1.94 -8.38
N LEU A 383 20.01 1.57 -7.66
CA LEU A 383 19.03 2.50 -7.08
C LEU A 383 19.67 3.61 -6.24
N PHE A 384 20.76 3.29 -5.53
CA PHE A 384 21.59 4.23 -4.75
C PHE A 384 22.87 4.66 -5.52
N GLY A 385 22.83 4.60 -6.85
CA GLY A 385 23.96 4.88 -7.72
C GLY A 385 24.83 3.64 -8.01
N PRO A 386 25.92 3.80 -8.80
CA PRO A 386 26.71 2.67 -9.28
C PRO A 386 27.31 1.83 -8.15
N VAL A 387 27.23 0.51 -8.30
CA VAL A 387 27.84 -0.47 -7.40
C VAL A 387 29.27 -0.72 -7.89
N TYR A 388 30.26 -0.27 -7.11
CA TYR A 388 31.69 -0.50 -7.32
C TYR A 388 32.22 -1.57 -6.39
#